data_AF-A0A8M0FGR7-F1
#
_entry.id   AF-A0A8M0FGR7-F1
#
_cell.length_a   1.000
_cell.length_b   1.000
_cell.length_c   1.000
_cell.angle_alpha   90.00
_cell.angle_beta   90.00
_cell.angle_gamma   90.00
#
_symmetry.space_group_name_H-M   'P 1'
#
loop_
_entity.id
_entity.type
_entity.pdbx_description
1 polymer ?
#
loop_
_entity_poly.entity_id
_entity_poly.type
_entity_poly.pdbx_seq_one_letter_code
_entity_poly.pdbx_strand_id
1 'polypeptide(L)'
;GIHLGELGLLPSTVLAIGYFENLVNIICESLNMLPKLEVSGKEYKKFKFTIVIPKDLDANIKKRAKIYFKQKSLIEIEIPTSSRNYPIHIQFDENSTDDILHLYDMPTTIGGIDKAIEMFMRKGHIGKTDQQKLLEERELRNFKTTLENLIATDAFAKEMVEVIIEE
;
A
#
# COMPACT_ATOMS: atom_id res chain seq x y z
N GLY A 1 -0.05 35.41 18.25
CA GLY A 1 -1.05 34.82 17.33
C GLY A 1 -0.67 33.38 17.12
N ILE A 2 -1.60 32.46 17.30
CA ILE A 2 -1.37 31.04 17.05
C ILE A 2 -0.96 30.92 15.58
N HIS A 3 0.28 30.51 15.32
CA HIS A 3 0.77 30.34 13.96
C HIS A 3 -0.06 29.24 13.29
N LEU A 4 -0.78 29.61 12.25
CA LEU A 4 -1.58 28.76 11.37
C LEU A 4 -0.74 27.71 10.58
N GLY A 5 0.45 27.35 11.07
CA GLY A 5 1.40 26.45 10.43
C GLY A 5 1.26 24.97 10.83
N GLU A 6 0.42 24.64 11.82
CA GLU A 6 0.24 23.25 12.29
C GLU A 6 -0.86 22.47 11.54
N LEU A 7 -1.70 23.15 10.75
CA LEU A 7 -2.76 22.53 9.93
C LEU A 7 -2.41 22.43 8.43
N GLY A 8 -1.20 22.86 8.05
CA GLY A 8 -0.76 22.90 6.66
C GLY A 8 -0.15 21.58 6.19
N LEU A 9 -0.99 20.72 5.61
CA LEU A 9 -0.66 19.50 4.84
C LEU A 9 -0.09 18.32 5.65
N LEU A 10 -0.98 17.39 6.02
CA LEU A 10 -0.64 15.97 6.18
C LEU A 10 -1.46 15.12 5.19
N PRO A 11 -1.29 15.33 3.86
CA PRO A 11 -1.93 14.46 2.88
C PRO A 11 -1.54 13.00 3.12
N SER A 12 -0.29 12.73 3.52
CA SER A 12 0.19 11.38 3.81
C SER A 12 -0.62 10.65 4.90
N THR A 13 -0.92 11.29 6.03
CA THR A 13 -1.66 10.67 7.13
C THR A 13 -3.09 10.31 6.72
N VAL A 14 -3.80 11.24 6.07
CA VAL A 14 -5.17 10.99 5.60
C VAL A 14 -5.18 9.91 4.52
N LEU A 15 -4.20 9.91 3.61
CA LEU A 15 -4.06 8.86 2.59
C LEU A 15 -3.71 7.50 3.20
N ALA A 16 -2.90 7.45 4.25
CA ALA A 16 -2.55 6.21 4.96
C ALA A 16 -3.77 5.63 5.69
N ILE A 17 -4.53 6.47 6.41
CA ILE A 17 -5.80 6.07 7.04
C ILE A 17 -6.76 5.56 5.97
N GLY A 18 -6.97 6.32 4.90
CA GLY A 18 -7.87 5.91 3.82
C GLY A 18 -7.44 4.60 3.15
N TYR A 19 -6.14 4.39 2.94
CA TYR A 19 -5.63 3.14 2.37
C TYR A 19 -5.83 1.95 3.32
N PHE A 20 -5.59 2.16 4.62
CA PHE A 20 -5.81 1.14 5.63
C PHE A 20 -7.29 0.73 5.71
N GLU A 21 -8.19 1.70 5.91
CA GLU A 21 -9.63 1.45 6.09
C GLU A 21 -10.29 0.85 4.84
N ASN A 22 -9.89 1.30 3.64
CA ASN A 22 -10.59 0.92 2.40
C ASN A 22 -9.98 -0.28 1.66
N LEU A 23 -8.84 -0.80 2.13
CA LEU A 23 -8.20 -1.97 1.52
C LEU A 23 -7.65 -2.91 2.60
N VAL A 24 -6.65 -2.46 3.36
CA VAL A 24 -5.89 -3.34 4.25
C VAL A 24 -6.80 -4.01 5.27
N ASN A 25 -7.62 -3.23 5.99
CA ASN A 25 -8.51 -3.76 7.01
C ASN A 25 -9.54 -4.72 6.41
N ILE A 26 -10.17 -4.34 5.29
CA ILE A 26 -11.18 -5.16 4.61
C ILE A 26 -10.61 -6.51 4.17
N ILE A 27 -9.40 -6.53 3.61
CA ILE A 27 -8.72 -7.76 3.19
C ILE A 27 -8.37 -8.61 4.41
N CYS A 28 -7.81 -8.02 5.46
CA CYS A 28 -7.43 -8.75 6.67
C CYS A 28 -8.65 -9.37 7.36
N GLU A 29 -9.73 -8.62 7.52
CA GLU A 29 -11.00 -9.12 8.06
C GLU A 29 -11.53 -10.29 7.22
N SER A 30 -11.55 -10.14 5.90
CA SER A 30 -12.07 -11.19 5.04
C SER A 30 -11.24 -12.47 5.09
N LEU A 31 -9.91 -12.35 4.96
CA LEU A 31 -9.01 -13.50 5.02
C LEU A 31 -9.04 -14.20 6.37
N ASN A 32 -9.24 -13.46 7.47
CA ASN A 32 -9.36 -14.05 8.79
C ASN A 32 -10.70 -14.77 9.01
N MET A 33 -11.78 -14.33 8.34
CA MET A 33 -13.08 -15.00 8.38
C MET A 33 -13.18 -16.22 7.45
N LEU A 34 -12.32 -16.30 6.42
CA LEU A 34 -12.29 -17.42 5.49
C LEU A 34 -11.54 -18.61 6.09
N PRO A 35 -12.15 -19.81 6.17
CA PRO A 35 -11.45 -21.00 6.68
C PRO A 35 -10.31 -21.45 5.74
N LYS A 36 -10.42 -21.11 4.45
CA LYS A 36 -9.44 -21.34 3.41
C LYS A 36 -9.75 -20.46 2.19
N LEU A 37 -8.73 -20.20 1.39
CA LEU A 37 -8.85 -19.63 0.05
C LEU A 37 -8.30 -20.62 -0.98
N GLU A 38 -9.06 -20.90 -2.03
CA GLU A 38 -8.63 -21.77 -3.11
C GLU A 38 -8.12 -20.94 -4.29
N VAL A 39 -6.91 -21.24 -4.75
CA VAL A 39 -6.30 -20.63 -5.95
C VAL A 39 -5.83 -21.76 -6.86
N SER A 40 -6.42 -21.85 -8.05
CA SER A 40 -6.12 -22.89 -9.06
C SER A 40 -6.10 -24.32 -8.48
N GLY A 41 -7.06 -24.67 -7.63
CA GLY A 41 -7.18 -25.99 -7.01
C GLY A 41 -6.28 -26.23 -5.79
N LYS A 42 -5.42 -25.27 -5.41
CA LYS A 42 -4.62 -25.32 -4.18
C LYS A 42 -5.29 -24.51 -3.07
N GLU A 43 -5.42 -25.12 -1.89
CA GLU A 43 -6.02 -24.49 -0.72
C GLU A 43 -4.96 -23.85 0.18
N TYR A 44 -5.21 -22.59 0.57
CA TYR A 44 -4.38 -21.84 1.50
C TYR A 44 -5.16 -21.50 2.76
N LYS A 45 -4.52 -21.65 3.92
CA LYS A 45 -5.11 -21.36 5.24
C LYS A 45 -4.37 -20.28 6.02
N LYS A 46 -3.18 -19.91 5.53
CA LYS A 46 -2.36 -18.84 6.08
C LYS A 46 -2.14 -17.81 4.99
N PHE A 47 -2.03 -16.57 5.42
CA PHE A 47 -1.92 -15.43 4.52
C PHE A 47 -0.83 -14.52 5.03
N LYS A 48 -0.07 -13.96 4.10
CA LYS A 48 0.88 -12.88 4.36
C LYS A 48 0.59 -11.77 3.36
N PHE A 49 0.26 -10.57 3.85
CA PHE A 49 -0.08 -9.44 3.00
C PHE A 49 1.04 -8.39 3.06
N THR A 50 1.83 -8.35 2.00
CA THR A 50 2.98 -7.46 1.86
C THR A 50 2.58 -6.17 1.16
N ILE A 51 2.64 -5.05 1.90
CA ILE A 51 2.43 -3.72 1.36
C ILE A 51 3.79 -3.13 0.95
N VAL A 52 3.94 -2.85 -0.34
CA VAL A 52 5.20 -2.39 -0.93
C VAL A 52 5.17 -0.87 -1.08
N ILE A 53 5.92 -0.17 -0.24
CA ILE A 53 6.08 1.29 -0.33
C ILE A 53 7.08 1.61 -1.44
N PRO A 54 6.73 2.44 -2.45
CA PRO A 54 7.68 2.83 -3.49
C PRO A 54 8.84 3.60 -2.86
N LYS A 55 10.07 3.44 -3.36
CA LYS A 55 11.24 4.13 -2.75
C LYS A 55 11.27 5.64 -2.95
N ASP A 56 10.50 6.15 -3.92
CA ASP A 56 10.40 7.56 -4.27
C ASP A 56 9.07 7.86 -4.99
N LEU A 57 8.80 9.15 -5.24
CA LEU A 57 7.60 9.63 -5.94
C LEU A 57 7.89 10.15 -7.36
N ASP A 58 9.01 9.76 -7.98
CA ASP A 58 9.46 10.32 -9.27
C ASP A 58 8.72 9.73 -10.48
N ALA A 59 8.02 8.62 -10.30
CA ALA A 59 7.27 7.94 -11.35
C ALA A 59 5.76 7.99 -11.10
N ASN A 60 4.99 7.80 -12.17
CA ASN A 60 3.57 7.50 -12.04
C ASN A 60 3.41 6.19 -11.25
N ILE A 61 3.02 6.30 -9.97
CA ILE A 61 2.96 5.17 -9.02
C ILE A 61 2.12 4.01 -9.56
N LYS A 62 1.06 4.28 -10.32
CA LYS A 62 0.26 3.21 -10.95
C LYS A 62 1.05 2.42 -12.00
N LYS A 63 1.88 3.09 -12.80
CA LYS A 63 2.75 2.41 -13.78
C LYS A 63 3.87 1.65 -13.06
N ARG A 64 4.42 2.23 -12.00
CA ARG A 64 5.45 1.63 -11.15
C ARG A 64 4.96 0.32 -10.52
N ALA A 65 3.79 0.33 -9.89
CA ALA A 65 3.14 -0.86 -9.34
C ALA A 65 3.00 -1.98 -10.40
N LYS A 66 2.50 -1.64 -11.60
CA LYS A 66 2.40 -2.62 -12.71
C LYS A 66 3.75 -3.23 -13.11
N ILE A 67 4.82 -2.42 -13.14
CA ILE A 67 6.17 -2.91 -13.44
C ILE A 67 6.64 -3.85 -12.32
N TYR A 68 6.48 -3.44 -11.06
CA TYR A 68 6.86 -4.24 -9.90
C TYR A 68 6.15 -5.59 -9.88
N PHE A 69 4.82 -5.61 -10.03
CA PHE A 69 4.04 -6.85 -10.05
C PHE A 69 4.43 -7.77 -11.21
N LYS A 70 4.70 -7.20 -12.39
CA LYS A 70 5.20 -7.97 -13.54
C LYS A 70 6.58 -8.57 -13.28
N GLN A 71 7.50 -7.82 -12.68
CA GLN A 71 8.85 -8.29 -12.37
C GLN A 71 8.87 -9.41 -11.32
N LYS A 72 7.94 -9.37 -10.36
CA LYS A 72 7.74 -10.41 -9.36
C LYS A 72 6.84 -11.57 -9.85
N SER A 73 6.42 -11.56 -11.12
CA SER A 73 5.51 -12.55 -11.71
C SER A 73 4.22 -12.76 -10.91
N LEU A 74 3.69 -11.69 -10.32
CA LEU A 74 2.46 -11.76 -9.55
C LEU A 74 1.24 -11.85 -10.47
N ILE A 75 0.25 -12.61 -10.04
CA ILE A 75 -1.05 -12.72 -10.71
C ILE A 75 -2.13 -12.06 -9.86
N GLU A 76 -3.16 -11.51 -10.50
CA GLU A 76 -4.29 -10.90 -9.81
C GLU A 76 -5.37 -11.95 -9.54
N ILE A 77 -5.89 -11.97 -8.31
CA ILE A 77 -7.06 -12.75 -7.91
C ILE A 77 -8.08 -11.85 -7.23
N GLU A 78 -9.32 -12.32 -7.15
CA GLU A 78 -10.40 -11.64 -6.45
C GLU A 78 -10.54 -12.21 -5.04
N ILE A 79 -10.33 -11.37 -4.01
CA ILE A 79 -10.62 -11.71 -2.63
C ILE A 79 -12.10 -11.43 -2.36
N PRO A 80 -12.93 -12.45 -2.05
CA PRO A 80 -14.32 -12.22 -1.70
C PRO A 80 -14.39 -11.45 -0.39
N THR A 81 -15.32 -10.51 -0.25
CA THR A 81 -15.60 -9.81 1.02
C THR A 81 -17.11 -9.72 1.23
N SER A 82 -17.55 -9.16 2.36
CA SER A 82 -18.97 -8.99 2.67
C SER A 82 -19.74 -8.08 1.69
N SER A 83 -19.05 -7.18 0.99
CA SER A 83 -19.69 -6.16 0.14
C SER A 83 -19.38 -6.29 -1.34
N ARG A 84 -18.11 -6.53 -1.69
CA ARG A 84 -17.63 -6.70 -3.07
C ARG A 84 -16.35 -7.51 -3.10
N ASN A 85 -16.00 -8.04 -4.26
CA ASN A 85 -14.68 -8.65 -4.42
C ASN A 85 -13.62 -7.56 -4.59
N TYR A 86 -12.42 -7.83 -4.09
CA TYR A 86 -11.27 -6.95 -4.21
C TYR A 86 -10.15 -7.63 -5.00
N PRO A 87 -9.66 -7.01 -6.09
CA PRO A 87 -8.51 -7.52 -6.81
C PRO A 87 -7.24 -7.34 -5.97
N ILE A 88 -6.49 -8.42 -5.77
CA ILE A 88 -5.21 -8.44 -5.05
C ILE A 88 -4.20 -9.26 -5.82
N HIS A 89 -2.94 -8.80 -5.82
CA HIS A 89 -1.85 -9.50 -6.47
C HIS A 89 -1.29 -10.57 -5.53
N ILE A 90 -1.01 -11.75 -6.06
CA ILE A 90 -0.43 -12.85 -5.29
C ILE A 90 0.80 -13.41 -5.96
N GLN A 91 1.69 -13.96 -5.15
CA GLN A 91 2.72 -14.86 -5.65
C GLN A 91 2.16 -16.28 -5.62
N PHE A 92 2.07 -16.89 -6.80
CA PHE A 92 1.54 -18.24 -6.95
C PHE A 92 2.56 -19.13 -7.67
N ASP A 93 2.85 -20.28 -7.07
CA ASP A 93 3.64 -21.34 -7.66
C ASP A 93 2.92 -22.67 -7.39
N GLU A 94 2.44 -23.31 -8.46
CA GLU A 94 1.73 -24.59 -8.42
C GLU A 94 2.55 -25.71 -7.77
N ASN A 95 3.88 -25.63 -7.87
CA ASN A 95 4.80 -26.63 -7.33
C ASN A 95 5.24 -26.31 -5.90
N SER A 96 4.89 -25.13 -5.37
CA SER A 96 5.27 -24.74 -4.03
C SER A 96 4.53 -25.56 -2.98
N THR A 97 5.26 -26.05 -1.98
CA THR A 97 4.70 -26.68 -0.78
C THR A 97 4.34 -25.67 0.31
N ASP A 98 4.51 -24.37 0.05
CA ASP A 98 4.16 -23.31 1.01
C ASP A 98 2.65 -23.34 1.30
N ASP A 99 2.32 -23.31 2.59
CA ASP A 99 0.95 -23.26 3.10
C ASP A 99 0.45 -21.81 3.30
N ILE A 100 1.34 -20.83 3.09
CA ILE A 100 1.07 -19.40 3.15
C ILE A 100 0.86 -18.87 1.73
N LEU A 101 -0.27 -18.19 1.51
CA LEU A 101 -0.47 -17.38 0.32
C LEU A 101 0.11 -15.99 0.57
N HIS A 102 1.05 -15.57 -0.28
CA HIS A 102 1.65 -14.24 -0.22
C HIS A 102 0.89 -13.29 -1.14
N LEU A 103 0.20 -12.32 -0.55
CA LEU A 103 -0.52 -11.25 -1.19
C LEU A 103 0.34 -9.99 -1.21
N TYR A 104 0.16 -9.15 -2.23
CA TYR A 104 0.92 -7.94 -2.44
C TYR A 104 0.01 -6.80 -2.90
N ASP A 105 0.29 -5.60 -2.39
CA ASP A 105 -0.23 -4.36 -2.94
C ASP A 105 0.82 -3.25 -2.86
N MET A 106 0.69 -2.26 -3.75
CA MET A 106 1.47 -1.03 -3.69
C MET A 106 0.49 0.15 -3.61
N PRO A 107 0.51 0.96 -2.54
CA PRO A 107 -0.49 1.99 -2.29
C PRO A 107 -0.38 3.13 -3.31
N THR A 108 -1.08 2.99 -4.43
CA THR A 108 -1.04 3.99 -5.51
C THR A 108 -1.66 5.34 -5.12
N THR A 109 -2.38 5.38 -3.99
CA THR A 109 -2.90 6.59 -3.33
C THR A 109 -1.79 7.57 -2.95
N ILE A 110 -0.58 7.08 -2.67
CA ILE A 110 0.61 7.90 -2.40
C ILE A 110 0.92 8.87 -3.56
N GLY A 111 0.54 8.54 -4.79
CA GLY A 111 0.66 9.45 -5.94
C GLY A 111 -0.12 10.77 -5.77
N GLY A 112 -1.03 10.87 -4.80
CA GLY A 112 -1.68 12.13 -4.41
C GLY A 112 -0.74 13.10 -3.68
N ILE A 113 0.29 12.61 -2.99
CA ILE A 113 1.26 13.42 -2.25
C ILE A 113 2.07 14.30 -3.21
N ASP A 114 2.64 13.69 -4.26
CA ASP A 114 3.41 14.39 -5.31
C ASP A 114 2.60 15.54 -5.93
N LYS A 115 1.34 15.26 -6.29
CA LYS A 115 0.42 16.28 -6.83
C LYS A 115 0.12 17.42 -5.85
N ALA A 116 -0.11 17.09 -4.58
CA ALA A 116 -0.40 18.09 -3.55
C ALA A 116 0.81 19.01 -3.32
N ILE A 117 2.02 18.46 -3.28
CA ILE A 117 3.27 19.22 -3.15
C ILE A 117 3.48 20.10 -4.39
N GLU A 118 3.26 19.58 -5.59
CA GLU A 118 3.37 20.34 -6.84
C GLU A 118 2.42 21.55 -6.86
N MET A 119 1.17 21.36 -6.45
CA MET A 119 0.18 22.45 -6.33
C MET A 119 0.60 23.50 -5.29
N PHE A 120 1.11 23.05 -4.14
CA PHE A 120 1.56 23.93 -3.05
C PHE A 120 2.75 24.80 -3.47
N MET A 121 3.74 24.19 -4.16
CA MET A 121 4.97 24.85 -4.58
C MET A 121 4.80 25.78 -5.79
N ARG A 122 3.61 25.82 -6.43
CA ARG A 122 3.29 26.66 -7.60
C ARG A 122 4.36 26.53 -8.71
N LYS A 123 4.61 25.29 -9.13
CA LYS A 123 5.71 24.92 -10.02
C LYS A 123 5.83 25.84 -11.24
N GLY A 124 6.97 26.53 -11.34
CA GLY A 124 7.34 27.38 -12.49
C GLY A 124 8.52 26.83 -13.30
N HIS A 125 8.98 25.61 -13.02
CA HIS A 125 10.17 25.00 -13.64
C HIS A 125 9.95 23.53 -13.99
N ILE A 126 10.76 23.01 -14.92
CA ILE A 126 10.80 21.58 -15.25
C ILE A 126 11.66 20.85 -14.20
N GLY A 127 11.21 19.66 -13.79
CA GLY A 127 11.90 18.84 -12.77
C GLY A 127 11.54 19.24 -11.33
N LYS A 128 12.05 18.45 -10.37
CA LYS A 128 11.85 18.64 -8.93
C LYS A 128 13.02 19.42 -8.33
N THR A 129 12.72 20.37 -7.45
CA THR A 129 13.76 21.01 -6.63
C THR A 129 14.19 20.09 -5.49
N ASP A 130 15.35 20.37 -4.89
CA ASP A 130 15.79 19.65 -3.69
C ASP A 130 14.79 19.81 -2.54
N GLN A 131 14.19 20.99 -2.40
CA GLN A 131 13.14 21.22 -1.42
C GLN A 131 11.90 20.33 -1.68
N GLN A 132 11.51 20.15 -2.94
CA GLN A 132 10.41 19.26 -3.29
C GLN A 132 10.75 17.80 -2.92
N LYS A 133 11.95 17.32 -3.25
CA LYS A 133 12.38 15.95 -2.90
C LYS A 133 12.37 15.72 -1.39
N LEU A 134 12.90 16.66 -0.61
CA LEU A 134 12.90 16.57 0.86
C LEU A 134 11.47 16.51 1.44
N LEU A 135 10.53 17.25 0.85
CA LEU A 135 9.11 17.20 1.27
C LEU A 135 8.47 15.86 0.91
N GLU A 136 8.74 15.33 -0.28
CA GLU A 136 8.23 14.03 -0.71
C GLU A 136 8.77 12.89 0.15
N GLU A 137 10.07 12.88 0.44
CA GLU A 137 10.70 11.90 1.34
C GLU A 137 10.09 11.95 2.75
N ARG A 138 9.83 13.15 3.27
CA ARG A 138 9.17 13.34 4.56
C ARG A 138 7.74 12.79 4.53
N GLU A 139 6.95 13.12 3.52
CA GLU A 139 5.56 12.68 3.42
C GLU A 139 5.45 11.17 3.15
N LEU A 140 6.35 10.58 2.37
CA LEU A 140 6.41 9.13 2.16
C LEU A 140 6.75 8.41 3.47
N ARG A 141 7.69 8.95 4.27
CA ARG A 141 8.01 8.44 5.60
C ARG A 141 6.82 8.56 6.54
N ASN A 142 6.12 9.70 6.54
CA ASN A 142 4.92 9.91 7.35
C ASN A 142 3.79 8.93 6.98
N PHE A 143 3.59 8.68 5.68
CA PHE A 143 2.63 7.69 5.18
C PHE A 143 2.95 6.31 5.74
N LYS A 144 4.20 5.86 5.55
CA LYS A 144 4.68 4.56 6.03
C LYS A 144 4.49 4.41 7.54
N THR A 145 4.99 5.36 8.32
CA THR A 145 4.87 5.33 9.79
C THR A 145 3.40 5.30 10.24
N THR A 146 2.54 6.11 9.62
CA THR A 146 1.11 6.12 9.95
C THR A 146 0.47 4.76 9.66
N LEU A 147 0.76 4.18 8.49
CA LEU A 147 0.24 2.88 8.10
C LEU A 147 0.72 1.75 9.02
N GLU A 148 2.01 1.74 9.36
CA GLU A 148 2.57 0.76 10.30
C GLU A 148 1.93 0.85 11.69
N ASN A 149 1.66 2.06 12.18
CA ASN A 149 0.95 2.25 13.45
C ASN A 149 -0.47 1.70 13.39
N LEU A 150 -1.22 1.97 12.31
CA LEU A 150 -2.57 1.44 12.11
C LEU A 150 -2.57 -0.10 12.11
N ILE A 151 -1.65 -0.70 11.34
CA ILE A 151 -1.46 -2.16 11.28
C ILE A 151 -1.16 -2.72 12.67
N ALA A 152 -0.24 -2.11 13.43
CA ALA A 152 0.15 -2.59 14.76
C ALA A 152 -0.98 -2.52 15.79
N THR A 153 -1.93 -1.60 15.61
CA THR A 153 -3.09 -1.45 16.51
C THR A 153 -4.27 -2.35 16.17
N ASP A 154 -4.34 -2.88 14.94
CA ASP A 154 -5.41 -3.76 14.52
C ASP A 154 -5.11 -5.23 14.82
N ALA A 155 -6.12 -5.98 15.28
CA ALA A 155 -5.95 -7.34 15.76
C ALA A 155 -5.64 -8.35 14.65
N PHE A 156 -6.16 -8.14 13.44
CA PHE A 156 -5.94 -9.05 12.31
C PHE A 156 -4.74 -8.60 11.49
N ALA A 157 -4.62 -7.31 11.20
CA ALA A 157 -3.55 -6.79 10.36
C ALA A 157 -2.17 -7.06 10.96
N LYS A 158 -1.99 -6.87 12.28
CA LYS A 158 -0.68 -7.08 12.94
C LYS A 158 -0.10 -8.50 12.77
N GLU A 159 -0.96 -9.50 12.55
CA GLU A 159 -0.53 -10.91 12.46
C GLU A 159 -0.14 -11.33 11.04
N MET A 160 -0.66 -10.64 10.01
CA MET A 160 -0.48 -11.06 8.61
C MET A 160 0.09 -10.00 7.68
N VAL A 161 0.10 -8.72 8.08
CA VAL A 161 0.53 -7.61 7.21
C VAL A 161 1.98 -7.26 7.51
N GLU A 162 2.78 -7.11 6.45
CA GLU A 162 4.11 -6.51 6.53
C GLU A 162 4.24 -5.33 5.58
N VAL A 163 5.09 -4.36 5.95
CA VAL A 163 5.39 -3.20 5.11
C VAL A 163 6.86 -3.25 4.71
N ILE A 164 7.12 -3.27 3.41
CA ILE A 164 8.48 -3.26 2.86
C ILE A 164 8.68 -2.03 1.97
N ILE A 165 9.94 -1.68 1.72
CA ILE A 165 10.30 -0.66 0.73
C ILE A 165 10.65 -1.39 -0.57
N GLU A 166 10.17 -0.86 -1.69
CA GLU A 166 10.53 -1.31 -3.03
C GLU A 166 12.04 -1.18 -3.27
N GLU A 167 12.66 -2.24 -3.76
CA GLU A 167 14.09 -2.30 -4.09
C GLU A 167 14.47 -1.45 -5.34
#